data_AF-A0A095C5A4-F1
#
_entry.id   AF-A0A095C5A4-F1
#
_cell.length_a   1.000
_cell.length_b   1.000
_cell.length_c   1.000
_cell.angle_alpha   90.00
_cell.angle_beta   90.00
_cell.angle_gamma   90.00
#
_symmetry.space_group_name_H-M   'P 1'
#
loop_
_entity.id
_entity.type
_entity.pdbx_description
1 polymer ?
#
loop_
_entity_poly.entity_id
_entity_poly.type
_entity_poly.pdbx_seq_one_letter_code
_entity_poly.pdbx_strand_id
1 'polypeptide(L)'
;YADRCKHLSLESLWHRRLRNNLIFLYQTIYGLSSLTSCPTMIHNSANRLRNNAYTLLTVKHQKQMRCKFFTVRYSLLWNRLPMPIRNCDTFTRFKRLIILFLDSKELQIFLELPPTNEALYYGPPNI
;
A
#
# COMPACT_ATOMS: atom_id res chain seq x y z
N TYR A 1 5.47 18.34 13.61
CA TYR A 1 5.61 16.87 13.87
C TYR A 1 6.82 16.28 13.15
N ALA A 2 7.10 16.68 11.91
CA ALA A 2 8.33 16.27 11.20
C ALA A 2 9.60 16.63 12.00
N ASP A 3 9.68 17.83 12.56
CA ASP A 3 10.83 18.27 13.38
C ASP A 3 11.02 17.41 14.62
N ARG A 4 9.91 17.00 15.26
CA ARG A 4 9.95 16.09 16.41
C ARG A 4 10.47 14.70 16.02
N CYS A 5 10.12 14.21 14.83
CA CYS A 5 10.68 12.95 14.34
C CYS A 5 12.17 13.07 14.09
N LYS A 6 12.61 14.17 13.46
CA LYS A 6 14.03 14.45 13.20
C LYS A 6 14.83 14.59 14.50
N HIS A 7 14.29 15.30 15.49
CA HIS A 7 14.94 15.51 16.78
C HIS A 7 15.13 14.20 17.57
N LEU A 8 14.15 13.29 17.48
CA LEU A 8 14.19 12.00 18.18
C LEU A 8 14.78 10.86 17.35
N SER A 9 15.35 11.15 16.17
CA SER A 9 15.83 10.14 15.21
C SER A 9 14.77 9.06 14.89
N LEU A 10 13.50 9.46 14.91
CA LEU A 10 12.36 8.58 14.62
C LEU A 10 12.07 8.55 13.13
N GLU A 11 11.61 7.39 12.68
CA GLU A 11 11.04 7.21 11.35
C GLU A 11 9.92 8.22 11.08
N SER A 12 9.89 8.75 9.84
CA SER A 12 8.89 9.73 9.45
C SER A 12 7.46 9.17 9.60
N LEU A 13 6.50 10.05 9.93
CA LEU A 13 5.13 9.61 10.16
C LEU A 13 4.51 8.93 8.94
N TRP A 14 4.78 9.48 7.77
CA TRP A 14 4.20 9.00 6.52
C TRP A 14 4.75 7.62 6.17
N HIS A 15 6.03 7.36 6.44
CA HIS A 15 6.68 6.07 6.20
C HIS A 15 6.09 4.98 7.13
N ARG A 16 5.94 5.31 8.42
CA ARG A 16 5.26 4.43 9.39
C ARG A 16 3.82 4.14 9.01
N ARG A 17 3.08 5.15 8.54
CA ARG A 17 1.69 4.98 8.07
C ARG A 17 1.64 4.10 6.83
N LEU A 18 2.51 4.32 5.85
CA LEU A 18 2.57 3.52 4.63
C LEU A 18 2.79 2.03 4.96
N ARG A 19 3.79 1.75 5.80
CA ARG A 19 4.10 0.40 6.30
C ARG A 19 2.89 -0.23 6.99
N ASN A 20 2.33 0.43 7.99
CA ASN A 20 1.24 -0.13 8.79
C ASN A 20 -0.02 -0.37 7.96
N ASN A 21 -0.33 0.52 7.03
CA ASN A 21 -1.51 0.39 6.18
C ASN A 21 -1.35 -0.72 5.13
N LEU A 22 -0.15 -0.94 4.57
CA LEU A 22 0.11 -2.09 3.68
C LEU A 22 0.04 -3.43 4.44
N ILE A 23 0.54 -3.47 5.68
CA ILE A 23 0.41 -4.64 6.57
C ILE A 23 -1.06 -4.92 6.90
N PHE A 24 -1.82 -3.88 7.24
CA PHE A 24 -3.25 -3.99 7.51
C PHE A 24 -4.00 -4.47 6.26
N LEU A 25 -3.67 -3.94 5.08
CA LEU A 25 -4.24 -4.37 3.81
C LEU A 25 -4.04 -5.87 3.57
N TYR A 26 -2.83 -6.38 3.78
CA TYR A 26 -2.55 -7.82 3.71
C TYR A 26 -3.48 -8.61 4.65
N GLN A 27 -3.57 -8.19 5.91
CA GLN A 27 -4.43 -8.89 6.87
C GLN A 27 -5.89 -8.90 6.44
N THR A 28 -6.39 -7.81 5.83
CA THR A 28 -7.75 -7.73 5.28
C THR A 28 -7.94 -8.64 4.07
N ILE A 29 -6.98 -8.73 3.15
CA ILE A 29 -7.06 -9.59 1.95
C ILE A 29 -7.12 -11.07 2.36
N TYR A 30 -6.27 -11.47 3.31
CA TYR A 30 -6.14 -12.86 3.74
C TYR A 30 -7.06 -13.22 4.93
N GLY A 31 -8.00 -12.35 5.31
CA GLY A 31 -8.96 -12.60 6.39
C GLY A 31 -8.33 -12.76 7.78
N LEU A 32 -7.10 -12.29 7.98
CA LEU A 32 -6.36 -12.35 9.25
C LEU A 32 -6.70 -11.19 10.18
N SER A 33 -7.40 -10.16 9.70
CA SER A 33 -7.85 -9.03 10.53
C SER A 33 -9.18 -9.34 11.23
N SER A 34 -9.25 -9.10 12.53
CA SER A 34 -10.48 -9.23 13.33
C SER A 34 -11.53 -8.15 13.03
N LEU A 35 -11.25 -7.18 12.15
CA LEU A 35 -12.23 -6.19 11.71
C LEU A 35 -13.24 -6.82 10.74
N THR A 36 -14.37 -7.28 11.30
CA THR A 36 -15.55 -7.80 10.59
C THR A 36 -16.16 -6.82 9.57
N SER A 37 -15.75 -5.54 9.55
CA SER A 37 -16.39 -4.46 8.79
C SER A 37 -15.61 -3.98 7.55
N CYS A 38 -14.45 -4.54 7.23
CA CYS A 38 -13.74 -4.12 6.02
C CYS A 38 -14.44 -4.71 4.78
N PRO A 39 -14.78 -3.91 3.75
CA PRO A 39 -15.32 -4.46 2.51
C PRO A 39 -14.28 -5.44 1.97
N THR A 40 -14.68 -6.71 1.84
CA THR A 40 -13.83 -7.81 1.40
C THR A 40 -13.21 -7.40 0.08
N MET A 41 -11.90 -7.14 0.05
CA MET A 41 -11.24 -6.78 -1.19
C MET A 41 -11.15 -8.02 -2.05
N ILE A 42 -12.00 -8.08 -3.08
CA ILE A 42 -12.09 -9.22 -3.97
C ILE A 42 -10.84 -9.23 -4.86
N HIS A 43 -10.13 -10.35 -4.82
CA HIS A 43 -9.06 -10.66 -5.75
C HIS A 43 -9.64 -10.79 -7.16
N ASN A 44 -9.00 -10.21 -8.18
CA ASN A 44 -9.47 -10.37 -9.55
C ASN A 44 -9.15 -11.79 -10.05
N SER A 45 -10.05 -12.75 -9.81
CA SER A 45 -9.87 -14.16 -10.22
C SER A 45 -10.04 -14.38 -11.73
N ALA A 46 -10.65 -13.43 -12.45
CA ALA A 46 -11.06 -13.61 -13.84
C ALA A 46 -9.91 -13.54 -14.85
N ASN A 47 -8.80 -12.85 -14.53
CA ASN A 47 -7.66 -12.68 -15.43
C ASN A 47 -6.40 -13.32 -14.84
N ARG A 48 -6.37 -14.66 -14.85
CA ARG A 48 -5.27 -15.50 -14.35
C ARG A 48 -4.04 -15.49 -15.28
N LEU A 49 -3.63 -14.31 -15.74
CA LEU A 49 -2.28 -14.13 -16.28
C LEU A 49 -1.30 -14.16 -15.09
N ARG A 50 -0.18 -14.85 -15.25
CA ARG A 50 0.80 -15.17 -14.18
C ARG A 50 1.22 -13.97 -13.31
N ASN A 51 1.09 -12.73 -13.81
CA ASN A 51 1.37 -11.48 -13.07
C ASN A 51 0.13 -10.73 -12.52
N ASN A 52 -1.09 -11.07 -12.94
CA ASN A 52 -2.33 -10.42 -12.48
C ASN A 52 -3.02 -11.19 -11.34
N ALA A 53 -2.50 -12.40 -11.06
CA ALA A 53 -2.72 -13.21 -9.87
C ALA A 53 -3.28 -12.39 -8.70
N TYR A 54 -2.43 -11.45 -8.24
CA TYR A 54 -2.58 -10.75 -6.96
C TYR A 54 -3.02 -9.29 -7.07
N THR A 55 -3.61 -8.92 -8.20
CA THR A 55 -4.13 -7.56 -8.39
C THR A 55 -5.48 -7.38 -7.68
N LEU A 56 -5.57 -6.34 -6.85
CA LEU A 56 -6.81 -5.91 -6.23
C LEU A 56 -7.67 -5.14 -7.24
N LEU A 57 -8.98 -5.39 -7.22
CA LEU A 57 -9.94 -4.61 -7.98
C LEU A 57 -9.96 -3.17 -7.46
N THR A 58 -9.38 -2.26 -8.23
CA THR A 58 -9.48 -0.82 -7.98
C THR A 58 -10.79 -0.30 -8.56
N VAL A 59 -11.71 0.18 -7.72
CA VAL A 59 -12.95 0.82 -8.20
C VAL A 59 -12.58 2.09 -8.98
N LYS A 60 -13.05 2.19 -10.23
CA LYS A 60 -12.97 3.45 -10.99
C LYS A 60 -13.77 4.51 -10.25
N HIS A 61 -13.10 5.50 -9.68
CA HIS A 61 -13.76 6.58 -8.96
C HIS A 61 -13.91 7.80 -9.89
N GLN A 62 -15.11 8.38 -9.94
CA GLN A 62 -15.40 9.57 -10.75
C GLN A 62 -14.97 10.88 -10.07
N LYS A 63 -14.84 10.89 -8.73
CA LYS A 63 -14.45 12.07 -7.96
C LYS A 63 -13.07 11.89 -7.38
N GLN A 64 -12.17 12.87 -7.58
CA GLN A 64 -10.83 12.87 -7.00
C GLN A 64 -10.87 12.63 -5.48
N MET A 65 -11.84 13.12 -4.71
CA MET A 65 -11.88 12.82 -3.26
C MET A 65 -11.95 11.33 -2.90
N ARG A 66 -12.59 10.50 -3.73
CA ARG A 66 -12.68 9.04 -3.52
C ARG A 66 -11.36 8.32 -3.78
N CYS A 67 -10.42 8.94 -4.47
CA CYS A 67 -9.07 8.41 -4.71
C CYS A 67 -8.26 8.31 -3.41
N LYS A 68 -8.57 9.18 -2.44
CA LYS A 68 -7.90 9.28 -1.14
C LYS A 68 -8.41 8.24 -0.13
N PHE A 69 -9.49 7.52 -0.45
CA PHE A 69 -10.05 6.50 0.43
C PHE A 69 -9.05 5.37 0.61
N PHE A 70 -8.99 4.83 1.82
CA PHE A 70 -8.05 3.78 2.19
C PHE A 70 -8.04 2.63 1.16
N THR A 71 -9.21 2.08 0.86
CA THR A 71 -9.35 0.93 -0.05
C THR A 71 -8.87 1.24 -1.46
N VAL A 72 -9.16 2.42 -2.00
CA VAL A 72 -8.75 2.83 -3.35
C VAL A 72 -7.24 3.12 -3.40
N ARG A 73 -6.75 3.90 -2.44
CA ARG A 73 -5.35 4.30 -2.38
C ARG A 73 -4.42 3.12 -2.18
N TYR A 74 -4.73 2.28 -1.20
CA TYR A 74 -3.87 1.16 -0.84
C TYR A 74 -4.02 -0.03 -1.79
N SER A 75 -5.16 -0.19 -2.49
CA SER A 75 -5.24 -1.16 -3.60
C SER A 75 -4.35 -0.77 -4.78
N LEU A 76 -4.27 0.52 -5.12
CA LEU A 76 -3.35 1.01 -6.14
C LEU A 76 -1.88 0.79 -5.74
N LEU A 77 -1.52 1.13 -4.49
CA LEU A 77 -0.17 0.90 -3.98
C LEU A 77 0.18 -0.59 -3.94
N TRP A 78 -0.75 -1.44 -3.52
CA TRP A 78 -0.60 -2.89 -3.55
C TRP A 78 -0.35 -3.43 -4.96
N ASN A 79 -1.09 -2.93 -5.94
CA ASN A 79 -0.93 -3.37 -7.34
C ASN A 79 0.44 -2.99 -7.93
N ARG A 80 1.09 -1.96 -7.38
CA ARG A 80 2.45 -1.54 -7.75
C ARG A 80 3.56 -2.28 -7.03
N LEU A 81 3.25 -3.01 -5.95
CA LEU A 81 4.28 -3.74 -5.23
C LEU A 81 4.95 -4.76 -6.17
N PRO A 82 6.26 -4.97 -6.04
CA PRO A 82 6.95 -6.04 -6.73
C PRO A 82 6.22 -7.38 -6.53
N MET A 83 6.12 -8.16 -7.59
CA MET A 83 5.45 -9.47 -7.59
C MET A 83 5.92 -10.39 -6.43
N PRO A 84 7.22 -10.45 -6.06
CA PRO A 84 7.67 -11.29 -4.94
C PRO A 84 7.06 -10.89 -3.59
N ILE A 85 6.81 -9.60 -3.38
CA ILE A 85 6.22 -9.07 -2.15
C ILE A 85 4.72 -9.39 -2.13
N ARG A 86 4.06 -9.19 -3.26
CA ARG A 86 2.61 -9.39 -3.41
C ARG A 86 2.20 -10.86 -3.38
N ASN A 87 3.04 -11.75 -3.91
CA ASN A 87 2.87 -13.21 -3.95
C ASN A 87 3.36 -13.91 -2.66
N CYS A 88 3.34 -13.21 -1.53
CA CYS A 88 3.72 -13.82 -0.26
C CYS A 88 2.53 -14.55 0.35
N ASP A 89 2.67 -15.85 0.55
CA ASP A 89 1.62 -16.67 1.18
C ASP A 89 1.64 -16.58 2.72
N THR A 90 2.71 -16.04 3.31
CA THR A 90 2.87 -15.93 4.76
C THR A 90 3.00 -14.49 5.23
N PHE A 91 2.23 -14.15 6.28
CA PHE A 91 2.23 -12.82 6.87
C PHE A 91 3.61 -12.38 7.38
N THR A 92 4.37 -13.31 7.98
CA THR A 92 5.72 -13.05 8.50
C THR A 92 6.68 -12.68 7.38
N ARG A 93 6.61 -13.36 6.23
CA ARG A 93 7.44 -13.07 5.06
C ARG A 93 7.05 -11.74 4.44
N PHE A 94 5.75 -11.48 4.29
CA PHE A 94 5.25 -10.20 3.78
C PHE A 94 5.75 -9.02 4.61
N LYS A 95 5.61 -9.08 5.94
CA LYS A 95 6.09 -8.02 6.85
C LYS A 95 7.58 -7.73 6.66
N ARG A 96 8.41 -8.76 6.58
CA ARG A 96 9.86 -8.61 6.39
C ARG A 96 10.18 -7.95 5.05
N LEU A 97 9.56 -8.43 3.97
CA LEU A 97 9.81 -7.89 2.63
C LEU A 97 9.32 -6.45 2.48
N ILE A 98 8.18 -6.09 3.07
CA ILE A 98 7.70 -4.70 3.06
C ILE A 98 8.66 -3.79 3.81
N ILE A 99 9.16 -4.17 4.98
CA ILE A 99 10.13 -3.34 5.72
C ILE A 99 11.37 -3.11 4.87
N LEU A 100 11.96 -4.18 4.32
CA LEU A 100 13.16 -4.09 3.47
C LEU A 100 12.92 -3.25 2.20
N PHE A 101 11.75 -3.40 1.58
CA PHE A 101 11.38 -2.64 0.39
C PHE A 101 11.21 -1.15 0.70
N LEU A 102 10.57 -0.82 1.82
CA LEU A 102 10.34 0.56 2.21
C LEU A 102 11.65 1.28 2.58
N ASP A 103 12.61 0.56 3.17
CA ASP A 103 13.94 1.08 3.48
C ASP A 103 14.88 1.15 2.25
N SER A 104 14.45 0.60 1.10
CA SER A 104 15.25 0.56 -0.12
C SER A 104 15.18 1.86 -0.92
N LYS A 105 16.19 2.10 -1.78
CA LYS A 105 16.19 3.22 -2.73
C LYS A 105 15.06 3.11 -3.77
N GLU A 106 14.48 1.92 -3.94
CA GLU A 106 13.37 1.67 -4.87
C GLU A 106 12.04 2.28 -4.39
N LEU A 107 11.95 2.63 -3.10
CA LEU A 107 10.79 3.34 -2.53
C LEU A 107 10.52 4.64 -3.31
N GLN A 108 11.57 5.39 -3.67
CA GLN A 108 11.42 6.66 -4.36
C GLN A 108 10.76 6.46 -5.73
N ILE A 109 11.21 5.47 -6.50
CA ILE A 109 10.62 5.10 -7.79
C ILE A 109 9.17 4.62 -7.62
N PHE A 110 8.90 3.83 -6.57
CA PHE A 110 7.57 3.34 -6.23
C PHE A 110 6.58 4.48 -5.93
N LEU A 111 7.06 5.56 -5.29
CA LEU A 111 6.27 6.74 -4.93
C LEU A 111 6.19 7.78 -6.06
N GLU A 112 7.23 7.94 -6.88
CA GLU A 112 7.35 8.97 -7.92
C GLU A 112 6.58 8.67 -9.21
N LEU A 113 6.24 7.41 -9.48
CA LEU A 113 5.45 7.08 -10.67
C LEU A 113 4.09 7.78 -10.59
N PRO A 114 3.74 8.67 -11.54
CA PRO A 114 2.48 9.40 -11.47
C PRO A 114 1.35 8.42 -11.80
N PRO A 115 0.28 8.33 -11.01
CA PRO A 115 -1.02 8.20 -11.63
C PRO A 115 -1.44 9.61 -12.07
N THR A 116 -2.33 9.68 -13.03
CA THR A 116 -3.08 10.86 -13.46
C THR A 116 -3.92 11.51 -12.33
N ASN A 117 -3.73 11.12 -11.06
CA ASN A 117 -4.54 11.44 -9.89
C ASN A 117 -3.65 11.70 -8.66
N GLU A 118 -3.72 12.90 -8.05
CA GLU A 118 -3.02 13.30 -6.80
C GLU A 118 -3.19 12.32 -5.59
N ALA A 119 -4.06 11.32 -5.72
CA ALA A 119 -4.34 10.21 -4.81
C ALA A 119 -3.12 9.55 -4.16
N LEU A 120 -2.05 9.37 -4.94
CA LEU A 120 -0.91 8.55 -4.55
C LEU A 120 0.22 9.36 -3.93
N TYR A 121 0.11 10.69 -3.84
CA TYR A 121 1.14 11.52 -3.23
C TYR A 121 1.23 11.23 -1.72
N TYR A 122 2.19 10.38 -1.35
CA TYR A 122 2.65 10.10 0.01
C TYR A 122 4.03 10.77 0.24
N GLY A 123 4.28 11.92 -0.39
CA GLY A 123 5.47 12.73 -0.12
C GLY A 123 5.39 13.42 1.25
N PRO A 124 6.51 13.95 1.79
CA PRO A 124 6.46 14.87 2.91
C PRO A 124 5.45 15.99 2.59
N PRO A 125 4.65 16.46 3.56
CA PRO A 125 3.79 17.61 3.32
C PRO A 125 4.67 18.72 2.75
N ASN A 126 4.22 19.33 1.64
CA ASN A 126 4.87 20.53 1.12
C ASN A 126 5.14 21.46 2.30
N ILE A 127 6.41 21.89 2.37
CA ILE A 127 7.02 22.75 3.38
C ILE A 127 6.04 23.85 3.82
#